data_AF-F6S2G5-F1
#
_entry.id   AF-F6S2G5-F1
#
_cell.length_a   1.000
_cell.length_b   1.000
_cell.length_c   1.000
_cell.angle_alpha   90.00
_cell.angle_beta   90.00
_cell.angle_gamma   90.00
#
_symmetry.space_group_name_H-M   'P 1'
#
loop_
_entity.id
_entity.type
_entity.pdbx_description
1 polymer ?
#
loop_
_entity_poly.entity_id
_entity_poly.type
_entity_poly.pdbx_seq_one_letter_code
_entity_poly.pdbx_strand_id
1 'polypeptide(L)'
;MQSLFAWIDDIPLSRKKKNITRDFSDGLLVAEIVFHFFPKMVELHNYVSANSVNQKMNNWGTLNRKVLSKLDFQVPADIMRKIAECTSGIVEIFLFGLWQKIDHHLVKTRKVPQGYTPDRPYYNARSADKAQANANIGSKPNSQPDQTEYIVKNPVPLAQLELSGLDNQTRFILEEKEQALLASQETVQILQVKIRRLEHLLKLKDMRLQDMEQRMTRYDSISTVQSNPRH
;
A
#
# COMPACT_ATOMS: atom_id res chain seq x y z
N MET A 1 -4.92 -3.93 -4.79
CA MET A 1 -6.04 -4.56 -4.04
C MET A 1 -5.70 -5.97 -3.57
N GLN A 2 -5.05 -6.82 -4.38
CA GLN A 2 -4.70 -8.19 -3.98
C GLN A 2 -3.83 -8.28 -2.70
N SER A 3 -2.86 -7.38 -2.52
CA SER A 3 -2.00 -7.37 -1.32
C SER A 3 -2.73 -7.04 -0.02
N LEU A 4 -3.82 -6.26 -0.07
CA LEU A 4 -4.64 -5.96 1.11
C LEU A 4 -5.41 -7.21 1.55
N PHE A 5 -5.95 -7.97 0.60
CA PHE A 5 -6.68 -9.20 0.89
C PHE A 5 -5.73 -10.28 1.44
N ALA A 6 -4.54 -10.42 0.88
CA ALA A 6 -3.52 -11.33 1.41
C ALA A 6 -3.10 -10.98 2.85
N TRP A 7 -2.88 -9.70 3.17
CA TRP A 7 -2.59 -9.25 4.54
C TRP A 7 -3.74 -9.53 5.50
N ILE A 8 -4.97 -9.31 5.04
CA ILE A 8 -6.17 -9.56 5.81
C ILE A 8 -6.35 -11.06 6.09
N ASP A 9 -6.00 -11.93 5.14
CA ASP A 9 -6.10 -13.39 5.25
C ASP A 9 -5.01 -13.99 6.14
N ASP A 10 -3.86 -13.33 6.28
CA ASP A 10 -2.77 -13.71 7.20
C ASP A 10 -3.14 -13.51 8.68
N ILE A 11 -4.11 -12.64 8.95
CA ILE A 11 -4.61 -12.40 10.32
C ILE A 11 -5.59 -13.52 10.69
N PRO A 12 -5.41 -14.22 11.82
CA PRO A 12 -6.33 -15.25 12.28
C PRO A 12 -7.63 -14.60 12.78
N LEU A 13 -8.53 -14.30 11.85
CA LEU A 13 -9.83 -13.73 12.14
C LEU A 13 -10.84 -14.82 12.47
N SER A 14 -11.82 -14.50 13.32
CA SER A 14 -12.74 -15.49 13.88
C SER A 14 -13.69 -16.11 12.84
N ARG A 15 -13.78 -15.56 11.61
CA ARG A 15 -14.72 -16.01 10.57
C ARG A 15 -14.11 -15.94 9.16
N LYS A 16 -14.42 -16.93 8.31
CA LYS A 16 -14.06 -16.95 6.88
C LYS A 16 -14.86 -15.89 6.10
N LYS A 17 -14.16 -15.03 5.36
CA LYS A 17 -14.74 -13.89 4.65
C LYS A 17 -15.35 -14.30 3.33
N LYS A 18 -16.56 -13.80 3.05
CA LYS A 18 -17.19 -13.94 1.72
C LYS A 18 -17.48 -12.57 1.09
N ASN A 19 -17.72 -11.52 1.89
CA ASN A 19 -18.03 -10.19 1.37
C ASN A 19 -17.46 -9.11 2.30
N ILE A 20 -16.31 -8.54 1.92
CA ILE A 20 -15.53 -7.61 2.73
C ILE A 20 -16.32 -6.34 3.05
N THR A 21 -17.09 -5.81 2.11
CA THR A 21 -17.89 -4.59 2.36
C THR A 21 -18.96 -4.83 3.44
N ARG A 22 -19.57 -6.02 3.46
CA ARG A 22 -20.59 -6.40 4.45
C ARG A 22 -19.98 -6.78 5.79
N ASP A 23 -18.98 -7.66 5.76
CA ASP A 23 -18.38 -8.27 6.95
C ASP A 23 -17.64 -7.22 7.80
N PHE A 24 -17.16 -6.15 7.19
CA PHE A 24 -16.50 -5.05 7.89
C PHE A 24 -17.42 -3.86 8.23
N SER A 25 -18.68 -3.89 7.80
CA SER A 25 -19.60 -2.76 7.98
C SER A 25 -19.98 -2.48 9.43
N ASP A 26 -19.88 -3.47 10.32
CA ASP A 26 -20.27 -3.37 11.74
C ASP A 26 -19.13 -2.99 12.69
N GLY A 27 -17.91 -2.83 12.15
CA GLY A 27 -16.71 -2.43 12.89
C GLY A 27 -16.10 -3.52 13.78
N LEU A 28 -16.72 -4.70 13.88
CA LEU A 28 -16.23 -5.79 14.74
C LEU A 28 -14.97 -6.44 14.17
N LEU A 29 -14.99 -6.79 12.88
CA LEU A 29 -13.80 -7.33 12.23
C LEU A 29 -12.63 -6.34 12.22
N VAL A 30 -12.95 -5.03 12.15
CA VAL A 30 -11.94 -3.97 12.28
C VAL A 30 -11.34 -3.99 13.69
N ALA A 31 -12.17 -4.15 14.72
CA ALA A 31 -11.71 -4.28 16.10
C ALA A 31 -10.83 -5.52 16.29
N GLU A 32 -11.20 -6.68 15.71
CA GLU A 32 -10.39 -7.90 15.76
C GLU A 32 -9.00 -7.72 15.13
N ILE A 33 -8.93 -7.08 13.97
CA ILE A 33 -7.66 -6.75 13.31
C ILE A 33 -6.79 -5.92 14.24
N VAL A 34 -7.33 -4.83 14.81
CA VAL A 34 -6.53 -3.97 15.69
C VAL A 34 -6.18 -4.67 17.00
N PHE A 35 -7.05 -5.55 17.52
CA PHE A 35 -6.77 -6.35 18.71
C PHE A 35 -5.61 -7.32 18.48
N HIS A 36 -5.48 -7.91 17.30
CA HIS A 36 -4.38 -8.80 16.95
C HIS A 36 -3.00 -8.13 17.11
N PHE A 37 -2.87 -6.89 16.62
CA PHE A 37 -1.61 -6.13 16.73
C PHE A 37 -1.46 -5.42 18.08
N PHE A 38 -2.58 -4.96 18.66
CA PHE A 38 -2.59 -4.12 19.86
C PHE A 38 -3.71 -4.53 20.84
N PRO A 39 -3.57 -5.69 21.53
CA PRO A 39 -4.62 -6.24 22.38
C PRO A 39 -4.98 -5.34 23.57
N LYS A 40 -4.07 -4.47 24.00
CA LYS A 40 -4.31 -3.50 25.08
C LYS A 40 -5.16 -2.29 24.67
N MET A 41 -5.35 -2.07 23.37
CA MET A 41 -6.08 -0.90 22.86
C MET A 41 -7.55 -1.18 22.55
N VAL A 42 -7.90 -2.46 22.35
CA VAL A 42 -9.22 -2.88 21.92
C VAL A 42 -9.86 -3.75 22.99
N GLU A 43 -11.04 -3.34 23.42
CA GLU A 43 -11.90 -4.12 24.31
C GLU A 43 -12.99 -4.77 23.48
N LEU A 44 -12.75 -5.99 23.00
CA LEU A 44 -13.67 -6.69 22.07
C LEU A 44 -15.10 -6.84 22.63
N HIS A 45 -15.27 -6.91 23.94
CA HIS A 45 -16.59 -7.01 24.59
C HIS A 45 -17.49 -5.78 24.40
N ASN A 46 -16.94 -4.64 23.98
CA ASN A 46 -17.72 -3.42 23.70
C ASN A 46 -18.35 -3.40 22.31
N TYR A 47 -18.03 -4.38 21.46
CA TYR A 47 -18.49 -4.43 20.08
C TYR A 47 -19.40 -5.64 19.91
N VAL A 48 -20.62 -5.39 19.45
CA VAL A 48 -21.64 -6.43 19.24
C VAL A 48 -21.99 -6.51 17.77
N SER A 49 -22.18 -7.73 17.26
CA SER A 49 -22.54 -7.93 15.85
C SER A 49 -23.91 -7.35 15.59
N ALA A 50 -23.97 -6.46 14.59
CA ALA A 50 -25.10 -5.58 14.43
C ALA A 50 -25.48 -5.44 12.95
N ASN A 51 -26.76 -5.71 12.67
CA ASN A 51 -27.33 -5.47 11.34
C ASN A 51 -27.96 -4.06 11.23
N SER A 52 -28.28 -3.43 12.36
CA SER A 52 -28.86 -2.07 12.40
C SER A 52 -27.79 -1.00 12.20
N VAL A 53 -28.01 -0.09 11.25
CA VAL A 53 -27.11 1.04 10.95
C VAL A 53 -26.82 1.87 12.21
N ASN A 54 -27.80 2.09 13.08
CA ASN A 54 -27.62 2.84 14.32
C ASN A 54 -26.63 2.14 15.27
N GLN A 55 -26.75 0.82 15.41
CA GLN A 55 -25.84 0.04 16.23
C GLN A 55 -24.44 -0.06 15.61
N LYS A 56 -24.36 -0.20 14.28
CA LYS A 56 -23.07 -0.10 13.55
C LYS A 56 -22.41 1.25 13.81
N MET A 57 -23.16 2.35 13.73
CA MET A 57 -22.65 3.70 14.03
C MET A 57 -22.17 3.86 15.47
N ASN A 58 -22.84 3.24 16.44
CA ASN A 58 -22.38 3.21 17.84
C ASN A 58 -21.06 2.42 17.99
N ASN A 59 -20.95 1.26 17.33
CA ASN A 59 -19.71 0.48 17.28
C ASN A 59 -18.59 1.32 16.66
N TRP A 60 -18.83 1.94 15.51
CA TRP A 60 -17.88 2.81 14.80
C TRP A 60 -17.45 4.02 15.62
N GLY A 61 -18.39 4.70 16.29
CA GLY A 61 -18.08 5.82 17.19
C GLY A 61 -17.20 5.38 18.38
N THR A 62 -17.48 4.22 18.94
CA THR A 62 -16.66 3.63 20.02
C THR A 62 -15.27 3.27 19.51
N LEU A 63 -15.16 2.66 18.33
CA LEU A 63 -13.91 2.31 17.68
C LEU A 63 -13.07 3.54 17.35
N ASN A 64 -13.67 4.58 16.77
CA ASN A 64 -12.99 5.83 16.45
C ASN A 64 -12.43 6.51 17.70
N ARG A 65 -13.25 6.60 18.76
CA ARG A 65 -12.85 7.26 20.02
C ARG A 65 -11.83 6.48 20.84
N LYS A 66 -11.98 5.15 20.99
CA LYS A 66 -11.13 4.34 21.87
C LYS A 66 -9.88 3.79 21.18
N VAL A 67 -9.96 3.50 19.88
CA VAL A 67 -8.95 2.73 19.14
C VAL A 67 -8.27 3.59 18.09
N LEU A 68 -9.03 4.15 17.14
CA LEU A 68 -8.43 4.86 16.01
C LEU A 68 -7.79 6.19 16.42
N SER A 69 -8.35 6.86 17.43
CA SER A 69 -7.75 8.04 18.06
C SER A 69 -6.33 7.79 18.59
N LYS A 70 -6.06 6.59 19.12
CA LYS A 70 -4.75 6.18 19.62
C LYS A 70 -3.75 5.86 18.50
N LEU A 71 -4.24 5.65 17.28
CA LEU A 71 -3.47 5.41 16.07
C LEU A 71 -3.27 6.67 15.22
N ASP A 72 -3.61 7.85 15.75
CA ASP A 72 -3.64 9.13 15.01
C ASP A 72 -4.45 9.02 13.69
N PHE A 73 -5.56 8.27 13.73
CA PHE A 73 -6.44 8.04 12.59
C PHE A 73 -7.87 8.46 12.94
N GLN A 74 -8.21 9.72 12.70
CA GLN A 74 -9.55 10.24 12.94
C GLN A 74 -10.41 10.01 11.70
N VAL A 75 -11.54 9.32 11.87
CA VAL A 75 -12.45 9.03 10.75
C VAL A 75 -13.72 9.86 10.89
N PRO A 76 -14.04 10.72 9.90
CA PRO A 76 -15.26 11.54 9.93
C PRO A 76 -16.54 10.70 10.00
N ALA A 77 -17.58 11.24 10.63
CA ALA A 77 -18.86 10.57 10.80
C ALA A 77 -19.52 10.18 9.46
N ASP A 78 -19.30 10.98 8.42
CA ASP A 78 -19.83 10.71 7.08
C ASP A 78 -19.18 9.48 6.43
N ILE A 79 -17.88 9.26 6.68
CA ILE A 79 -17.18 8.07 6.20
C ILE A 79 -17.64 6.84 7.00
N MET A 80 -17.78 6.97 8.32
CA MET A 80 -18.32 5.88 9.16
C MET A 80 -19.73 5.47 8.72
N ARG A 81 -20.58 6.44 8.37
CA ARG A 81 -21.93 6.18 7.86
C ARG A 81 -21.90 5.43 6.53
N LYS A 82 -21.08 5.89 5.57
CA LYS A 82 -20.91 5.22 4.27
C LYS A 82 -20.40 3.78 4.41
N ILE A 83 -19.53 3.53 5.39
CA ILE A 83 -19.05 2.17 5.73
C ILE A 83 -20.19 1.33 6.33
N ALA A 84 -20.96 1.88 7.27
CA ALA A 84 -22.09 1.19 7.90
C ALA A 84 -23.19 0.83 6.87
N GLU A 85 -23.37 1.67 5.85
CA GLU A 85 -24.26 1.49 4.70
C GLU A 85 -23.73 0.48 3.66
N CYS A 86 -22.54 -0.10 3.88
CA CYS A 86 -21.89 -1.04 2.96
C CYS A 86 -21.60 -0.43 1.58
N THR A 87 -21.21 0.84 1.53
CA THR A 87 -20.83 1.50 0.28
C THR A 87 -19.55 0.89 -0.27
N SER A 88 -19.61 0.36 -1.50
CA SER A 88 -18.46 -0.22 -2.19
C SER A 88 -17.34 0.80 -2.40
N GLY A 89 -16.09 0.39 -2.25
CA GLY A 89 -14.89 1.22 -2.39
C GLY A 89 -14.49 1.98 -1.13
N ILE A 90 -15.45 2.40 -0.29
CA ILE A 90 -15.15 3.18 0.92
C ILE A 90 -14.49 2.31 2.00
N VAL A 91 -14.98 1.07 2.17
CA VAL A 91 -14.44 0.13 3.15
C VAL A 91 -13.00 -0.24 2.81
N GLU A 92 -12.71 -0.44 1.53
CA GLU A 92 -11.40 -0.79 1.01
C GLU A 92 -10.39 0.35 1.23
N ILE A 93 -10.80 1.60 0.96
CA ILE A 93 -9.97 2.78 1.23
C ILE A 93 -9.70 2.92 2.73
N PHE A 94 -10.74 2.73 3.57
CA PHE A 94 -10.59 2.76 5.01
C PHE A 94 -9.62 1.67 5.50
N LEU A 95 -9.76 0.44 5.03
CA LEU A 95 -8.92 -0.69 5.44
C LEU A 95 -7.47 -0.48 5.01
N PHE A 96 -7.25 0.08 3.83
CA PHE A 96 -5.91 0.44 3.38
C PHE A 96 -5.28 1.51 4.28
N GLY A 97 -6.03 2.57 4.62
CA GLY A 97 -5.56 3.60 5.55
C GLY A 97 -5.27 3.05 6.95
N LEU A 98 -6.14 2.17 7.45
CA LEU A 98 -5.94 1.51 8.74
C LEU A 98 -4.67 0.64 8.74
N TRP A 99 -4.47 -0.14 7.67
CA TRP A 99 -3.28 -0.98 7.49
C TRP A 99 -1.99 -0.14 7.56
N GLN A 100 -1.92 0.97 6.84
CA GLN A 100 -0.77 1.88 6.88
C GLN A 100 -0.52 2.45 8.29
N LYS A 101 -1.59 2.80 9.01
CA LYS A 101 -1.49 3.34 10.36
C LYS A 101 -0.98 2.30 11.37
N ILE A 102 -1.44 1.05 11.25
CA ILE A 102 -0.96 -0.06 12.05
C ILE A 102 0.52 -0.32 11.78
N ASP A 103 0.92 -0.40 10.51
CA ASP A 103 2.32 -0.63 10.11
C ASP A 103 3.26 0.46 10.66
N HIS A 104 2.87 1.72 10.49
CA HIS A 104 3.61 2.86 11.03
C HIS A 104 3.73 2.84 12.56
N HIS A 105 2.67 2.44 13.27
CA HIS A 105 2.69 2.29 14.72
C HIS A 105 3.55 1.12 15.18
N LEU A 106 3.57 0.01 14.42
CA LEU A 106 4.38 -1.17 14.70
C LEU A 106 5.89 -0.86 14.56
N VAL A 107 6.25 -0.17 13.49
CA VAL A 107 7.63 0.33 13.27
C VAL A 107 8.06 1.27 14.39
N LYS A 108 7.16 2.15 14.85
CA LYS A 108 7.43 3.10 15.93
C LYS A 108 7.58 2.42 17.31
N THR A 109 6.86 1.33 17.58
CA THR A 109 6.87 0.66 18.89
C THR A 109 7.92 -0.45 19.06
N ARG A 110 8.78 -0.74 18.05
CA ARG A 110 9.86 -1.76 18.10
C ARG A 110 9.44 -3.15 18.60
N LYS A 111 8.15 -3.48 18.56
CA LYS A 111 7.63 -4.81 18.87
C LYS A 111 7.28 -5.49 17.56
N VAL A 112 8.28 -5.97 16.83
CA VAL A 112 8.02 -6.85 15.68
C VAL A 112 7.67 -8.23 16.28
N PRO A 113 6.44 -8.75 16.10
CA PRO A 113 6.16 -10.13 16.40
C PRO A 113 6.96 -11.00 15.42
N GLN A 114 7.64 -12.01 15.96
CA GLN A 114 8.50 -12.90 15.19
C GLN A 114 7.64 -13.69 14.19
N GLY A 115 7.67 -13.29 12.91
CA GLY A 115 6.90 -13.92 11.82
C GLY A 115 6.27 -12.97 10.80
N TYR A 116 6.21 -11.65 11.05
CA TYR A 116 5.64 -10.70 10.08
C TYR A 116 6.71 -10.22 9.08
N THR A 117 6.67 -10.72 7.83
CA THR A 117 7.38 -10.12 6.70
C THR A 117 6.39 -9.29 5.88
N PRO A 118 6.39 -7.95 6.00
CA PRO A 118 5.52 -7.14 5.17
C PRO A 118 6.02 -7.21 3.73
N ASP A 119 5.26 -7.88 2.86
CA ASP A 119 5.43 -7.77 1.42
C ASP A 119 4.95 -6.37 1.03
N ARG A 120 5.88 -5.41 1.07
CA ARG A 120 5.65 -3.96 1.05
C ARG A 120 5.02 -3.51 -0.28
N PRO A 121 3.76 -3.04 -0.30
CA PRO A 121 3.26 -2.12 -1.30
C PRO A 121 3.71 -0.69 -0.92
N TYR A 122 4.86 -0.28 -1.45
CA TYR A 122 5.33 1.09 -1.69
C TYR A 122 4.54 2.24 -0.99
N TYR A 123 4.88 2.54 0.27
CA TYR A 123 4.63 3.86 0.88
C TYR A 123 5.84 4.21 1.77
N ASN A 124 6.77 5.01 1.23
CA ASN A 124 7.79 5.69 2.03
C ASN A 124 7.14 6.90 2.72
N ALA A 125 6.69 6.71 3.97
CA ALA A 125 6.24 7.79 4.85
C ALA A 125 6.88 7.68 6.25
N ARG A 126 8.18 7.37 6.32
CA ARG A 126 9.11 7.72 7.42
C ARG A 126 10.56 7.34 7.07
N SER A 127 11.11 8.05 6.10
CA SER A 127 12.51 8.50 6.14
C SER A 127 12.47 10.01 5.88
N ALA A 128 11.71 10.69 6.73
CA ALA A 128 11.70 12.15 6.85
C ALA A 128 12.28 12.58 8.21
N ASP A 129 13.07 11.69 8.82
CA ASP A 129 14.40 12.05 9.25
C ASP A 129 15.36 11.26 8.34
N LYS A 130 16.00 11.99 7.42
CA LYS A 130 16.88 11.53 6.31
C LYS A 130 16.19 11.09 5.01
N ALA A 131 16.20 12.04 4.08
CA ALA A 131 16.20 11.89 2.63
C ALA A 131 14.88 11.54 1.92
N GLN A 132 14.37 12.57 1.22
CA GLN A 132 13.92 12.54 -0.18
C GLN A 132 13.63 11.16 -0.78
N ALA A 133 12.40 10.98 -1.24
CA ALA A 133 12.06 10.41 -2.57
C ALA A 133 10.71 9.67 -2.53
N ASN A 134 9.69 10.48 -2.80
CA ASN A 134 8.63 10.32 -3.80
C ASN A 134 8.34 8.94 -4.44
N ALA A 135 7.03 8.65 -4.41
CA ALA A 135 6.18 8.22 -5.52
C ALA A 135 6.63 7.09 -6.47
N ASN A 136 5.93 5.98 -6.31
CA ASN A 136 4.95 5.45 -7.27
C ASN A 136 5.18 5.60 -8.78
N ILE A 137 5.06 4.43 -9.42
CA ILE A 137 4.22 4.14 -10.59
C ILE A 137 4.65 4.73 -11.93
N GLY A 138 4.94 3.80 -12.85
CA GLY A 138 4.17 3.77 -14.09
C GLY A 138 4.94 3.11 -15.23
N SER A 139 4.53 1.93 -15.68
CA SER A 139 3.54 1.74 -16.76
C SER A 139 4.17 2.04 -18.13
N LYS A 140 4.24 1.11 -19.09
CA LYS A 140 3.19 0.67 -20.05
C LYS A 140 3.92 -0.04 -21.25
N PRO A 141 3.30 -0.50 -22.37
CA PRO A 141 1.88 -0.72 -22.73
C PRO A 141 1.54 -2.01 -23.57
N ASN A 142 0.23 -2.20 -23.83
CA ASN A 142 -0.52 -2.82 -24.98
C ASN A 142 -0.32 -4.31 -25.38
N SER A 143 -1.35 -5.11 -25.71
CA SER A 143 -2.46 -4.91 -26.70
C SER A 143 -3.68 -5.84 -26.45
N GLN A 144 -4.89 -5.44 -26.92
CA GLN A 144 -6.26 -5.97 -26.68
C GLN A 144 -6.57 -7.45 -27.10
N PRO A 145 -7.69 -8.05 -26.62
CA PRO A 145 -8.96 -8.00 -27.35
C PRO A 145 -10.19 -7.57 -26.50
N ASP A 146 -11.22 -7.18 -27.23
CA ASP A 146 -12.44 -6.45 -26.92
C ASP A 146 -13.47 -7.21 -26.05
N GLN A 147 -13.80 -6.70 -24.85
CA GLN A 147 -15.01 -6.99 -24.05
C GLN A 147 -15.41 -5.75 -23.22
N THR A 148 -16.37 -4.98 -23.78
CA THR A 148 -17.07 -3.83 -23.16
C THR A 148 -16.16 -2.80 -22.48
N GLU A 149 -15.44 -2.04 -23.30
CA GLU A 149 -14.50 -1.01 -22.89
C GLU A 149 -15.22 0.27 -22.43
N TYR A 150 -15.06 0.60 -21.15
CA TYR A 150 -15.40 1.93 -20.64
C TYR A 150 -14.53 2.95 -21.40
N ILE A 151 -15.16 3.78 -22.24
CA ILE A 151 -14.49 4.84 -23.00
C ILE A 151 -13.88 5.84 -22.01
N VAL A 152 -12.61 5.64 -21.65
CA VAL A 152 -11.79 6.64 -20.99
C VAL A 152 -11.42 7.64 -22.08
N LYS A 153 -12.22 8.71 -22.20
CA LYS A 153 -11.85 9.87 -23.02
C LYS A 153 -10.47 10.33 -22.56
N ASN A 154 -9.54 10.54 -23.49
CA ASN A 154 -8.24 11.13 -23.21
C ASN A 154 -8.43 12.35 -22.31
N PRO A 155 -7.72 12.46 -21.17
CA PRO A 155 -7.82 13.65 -20.34
C PRO A 155 -7.43 14.85 -21.20
N VAL A 156 -8.39 15.72 -21.44
CA VAL A 156 -8.19 16.94 -22.24
C VAL A 156 -7.16 17.80 -21.51
N PRO A 157 -6.06 18.21 -22.16
CA PRO A 157 -5.09 19.12 -21.57
C PRO A 157 -5.80 20.37 -21.03
N LEU A 158 -5.36 20.84 -19.86
CA LEU A 158 -6.02 21.95 -19.19
C LEU A 158 -6.06 23.23 -20.03
N ALA A 159 -5.02 23.43 -20.84
CA ALA A 159 -4.91 24.50 -21.83
C ALA A 159 -6.01 24.49 -22.92
N GLN A 160 -6.73 23.38 -23.07
CA GLN A 160 -7.76 23.17 -24.09
C GLN A 160 -9.19 23.31 -23.54
N LEU A 161 -9.34 23.59 -22.24
CA LEU A 161 -10.62 23.87 -21.59
C LEU A 161 -10.90 25.38 -21.58
N GLU A 162 -12.09 25.81 -21.99
CA GLU A 162 -12.52 27.20 -21.83
C GLU A 162 -12.78 27.51 -20.34
N LEU A 163 -11.79 28.12 -19.70
CA LEU A 163 -11.78 28.47 -18.26
C LEU A 163 -12.29 29.89 -17.95
N SER A 164 -12.90 30.55 -18.94
CA SER A 164 -13.34 31.95 -18.86
C SER A 164 -14.46 32.19 -17.84
N GLY A 165 -15.25 31.17 -17.49
CA GLY A 165 -16.36 31.25 -16.55
C GLY A 165 -16.09 30.83 -15.10
N LEU A 166 -14.85 30.49 -14.74
CA LEU A 166 -14.50 29.99 -13.40
C LEU A 166 -14.11 31.12 -12.45
N ASP A 167 -14.55 31.00 -11.20
CA ASP A 167 -14.23 31.90 -10.11
C ASP A 167 -12.71 31.92 -9.80
N ASN A 168 -12.23 33.05 -9.27
CA ASN A 168 -10.80 33.28 -9.02
C ASN A 168 -10.18 32.23 -8.08
N GLN A 169 -10.95 31.71 -7.13
CA GLN A 169 -10.52 30.66 -6.22
C GLN A 169 -10.24 29.35 -6.97
N THR A 170 -11.14 28.95 -7.88
CA THR A 170 -10.96 27.74 -8.69
C THR A 170 -9.77 27.86 -9.65
N ARG A 171 -9.50 29.05 -10.20
CA ARG A 171 -8.32 29.30 -11.04
C ARG A 171 -7.00 29.09 -10.27
N PHE A 172 -6.92 29.64 -9.05
CA PHE A 172 -5.73 29.50 -8.21
C PHE A 172 -5.43 28.03 -7.86
N ILE A 173 -6.48 27.28 -7.46
CA ILE A 173 -6.36 25.85 -7.15
C ILE A 173 -5.86 25.08 -8.38
N LEU A 174 -6.36 25.44 -9.55
CA LEU A 174 -6.03 24.72 -10.76
C LEU A 174 -4.59 24.96 -11.23
N GLU A 175 -4.11 26.20 -11.15
CA GLU A 175 -2.71 26.55 -11.42
C GLU A 175 -1.76 25.83 -10.45
N GLU A 176 -2.11 25.78 -9.16
CA GLU A 176 -1.36 25.02 -8.16
C GLU A 176 -1.30 23.52 -8.53
N LYS A 177 -2.40 22.94 -9.00
CA LYS A 177 -2.45 21.54 -9.45
C LYS A 177 -1.61 21.30 -10.71
N GLU A 178 -1.60 22.25 -11.65
CA GLU A 178 -0.80 22.17 -12.87
C GLU A 178 0.70 22.23 -12.57
N GLN A 179 1.13 23.14 -11.68
CA GLN A 179 2.52 23.21 -11.24
C GLN A 179 2.95 21.93 -10.51
N ALA A 180 2.10 21.39 -9.63
CA ALA A 180 2.36 20.13 -8.93
C ALA A 180 2.48 18.95 -9.92
N LEU A 181 1.70 18.97 -11.00
CA LEU A 181 1.77 17.96 -12.05
C LEU A 181 3.11 18.00 -12.79
N LEU A 182 3.56 19.19 -13.20
CA LEU A 182 4.85 19.37 -13.87
C LEU A 182 6.02 18.93 -12.99
N ALA A 183 6.03 19.33 -11.72
CA ALA A 183 7.06 18.92 -10.76
C ALA A 183 7.09 17.40 -10.54
N SER A 184 5.92 16.76 -10.51
CA SER A 184 5.81 15.30 -10.43
C SER A 184 6.40 14.63 -11.67
N GLN A 185 6.09 15.13 -12.88
CA GLN A 185 6.62 14.61 -14.14
C GLN A 185 8.15 14.69 -14.23
N GLU A 186 8.75 15.82 -13.83
CA GLU A 186 10.20 15.98 -13.78
C GLU A 186 10.86 14.95 -12.84
N THR A 187 10.26 14.75 -11.66
CA THR A 187 10.77 13.79 -10.68
C THR A 187 10.75 12.36 -11.23
N VAL A 188 9.68 11.99 -11.95
CA VAL A 188 9.56 10.68 -12.60
C VAL A 188 10.68 10.48 -13.63
N GLN A 189 11.00 11.47 -14.45
CA GLN A 189 12.10 11.37 -15.43
C GLN A 189 13.45 11.11 -14.75
N ILE A 190 13.74 11.83 -13.65
CA ILE A 190 14.99 11.64 -12.89
C ILE A 190 15.07 10.22 -12.31
N LEU A 191 13.96 9.72 -11.74
CA LEU A 191 13.91 8.35 -11.21
C LEU A 191 14.14 7.31 -12.31
N GLN A 192 13.56 7.49 -13.49
CA GLN A 192 13.78 6.58 -14.63
C GLN A 192 15.25 6.52 -15.07
N VAL A 193 15.97 7.65 -15.07
CA VAL A 193 17.42 7.66 -15.35
C VAL A 193 18.20 6.89 -14.29
N LYS A 194 17.85 7.05 -13.01
CA LYS A 194 18.51 6.34 -11.89
C LYS A 194 18.28 4.83 -11.93
N ILE A 195 17.06 4.39 -12.25
CA ILE A 195 16.73 2.96 -12.38
C ILE A 195 17.62 2.33 -13.46
N ARG A 196 17.69 2.93 -14.65
CA ARG A 196 18.55 2.44 -15.75
C ARG A 196 20.02 2.33 -15.34
N ARG A 197 20.52 3.28 -14.55
CA ARG A 197 21.91 3.24 -14.06
C ARG A 197 22.13 2.10 -13.06
N LEU A 198 21.18 1.86 -12.16
CA LEU A 198 21.25 0.78 -11.18
C LEU A 198 21.18 -0.59 -11.86
N GLU A 199 20.29 -0.78 -12.84
CA GLU A 199 20.20 -2.01 -13.62
C GLU A 199 21.51 -2.32 -14.35
N HIS A 200 22.15 -1.30 -14.94
CA HIS A 200 23.46 -1.46 -15.57
C HIS A 200 24.54 -1.90 -14.57
N LEU A 201 24.56 -1.31 -13.37
CA LEU A 201 25.52 -1.70 -12.32
C LEU A 201 25.25 -3.10 -11.79
N LEU A 202 23.99 -3.50 -11.65
CA LEU A 202 23.61 -4.84 -11.21
C LEU A 202 24.08 -5.87 -12.25
N LYS A 203 23.84 -5.62 -13.54
CA LYS A 203 24.36 -6.46 -14.63
C LYS A 203 25.88 -6.62 -14.59
N LEU A 204 26.62 -5.53 -14.32
CA LEU A 204 28.08 -5.59 -14.17
C LEU A 204 28.51 -6.44 -12.97
N LYS A 205 27.79 -6.34 -11.84
CA LYS A 205 28.04 -7.18 -10.66
C LYS A 205 27.76 -8.65 -10.93
N ASP A 206 26.66 -8.97 -11.61
CA ASP A 206 26.31 -10.35 -11.97
C ASP A 206 27.34 -10.98 -12.89
N MET A 207 27.82 -10.24 -13.91
CA MET A 207 28.91 -10.70 -14.77
C MET A 207 30.18 -10.99 -13.97
N ARG A 208 30.51 -10.15 -12.98
CA ARG A 208 31.70 -10.34 -12.14
C ARG A 208 31.55 -11.51 -11.19
N LEU A 209 30.36 -11.73 -10.63
CA LEU A 209 30.05 -12.90 -9.81
C LEU A 209 30.20 -14.18 -10.63
N GLN A 210 29.65 -14.22 -11.85
CA GLN A 210 29.80 -15.36 -12.76
C GLN A 210 31.27 -15.64 -13.11
N ASP A 211 32.10 -14.62 -13.38
CA ASP A 211 33.53 -14.82 -13.63
C ASP A 211 34.24 -15.42 -12.41
N MET A 212 33.92 -14.93 -11.20
CA MET A 212 34.49 -15.47 -9.97
C MET A 212 34.05 -16.91 -9.70
N GLU A 213 32.77 -17.22 -9.91
CA GLU A 213 32.21 -18.56 -9.75
C GLU A 213 32.84 -19.54 -10.76
N GLN A 214 33.01 -19.13 -12.01
CA GLN A 214 33.71 -19.93 -13.03
C GLN A 214 35.16 -20.21 -12.63
N ARG A 215 35.87 -19.23 -12.05
CA ARG A 215 37.23 -19.43 -11.56
C ARG A 215 37.26 -20.42 -10.40
N MET A 216 36.34 -20.31 -9.45
CA MET A 216 36.26 -21.22 -8.30
C MET A 216 36.01 -22.67 -8.76
N THR A 217 35.03 -22.89 -9.65
CA THR A 217 34.76 -24.21 -10.23
C THR A 217 35.95 -24.80 -10.99
N ARG A 218 36.74 -23.95 -11.67
CA ARG A 218 38.01 -24.38 -12.30
C ARG A 218 39.06 -24.81 -11.28
N TYR A 219 39.19 -24.12 -10.16
CA TYR A 219 40.12 -24.52 -9.09
C TYR A 219 39.70 -25.81 -8.40
N ASP A 220 38.40 -26.01 -8.17
CA ASP A 220 37.87 -27.23 -7.54
C ASP A 220 38.06 -28.46 -8.44
N SER A 221 37.85 -28.29 -9.76
CA SER A 221 38.09 -29.35 -10.73
C SER A 221 39.59 -29.72 -10.87
N ILE A 222 40.50 -28.74 -10.84
CA ILE A 222 41.94 -28.99 -10.85
C ILE A 222 42.40 -29.69 -9.55
N SER A 223 41.87 -29.28 -8.39
CA SER A 223 42.20 -29.90 -7.09
C SER A 223 41.69 -31.34 -6.99
N THR A 224 40.54 -31.65 -7.58
CA THR A 224 39.96 -33.01 -7.62
C THR A 224 40.77 -33.95 -8.53
N VAL A 225 41.37 -33.44 -9.61
CA VAL A 225 42.21 -34.25 -10.51
C VAL A 225 43.57 -34.58 -9.90
N GLN A 226 44.15 -33.69 -9.08
CA GLN A 226 45.42 -33.95 -8.40
C GLN A 226 45.32 -34.94 -7.22
N SER A 227 44.12 -35.15 -6.66
CA SER A 227 43.90 -36.04 -5.52
C SER A 227 43.58 -37.49 -5.89
N ASN A 228 43.60 -37.85 -7.18
CA ASN A 228 43.39 -39.23 -7.64
C ASN A 228 44.64 -39.78 -8.38
N PRO A 229 45.67 -40.26 -7.67
CA PRO A 229 46.77 -40.98 -8.30
C PRO A 229 46.26 -42.36 -8.72
N ARG A 230 46.23 -42.63 -10.03
CA ARG A 230 45.93 -43.95 -10.57
C ARG A 230 46.91 -44.98 -10.00
N HIS A 231 46.36 -46.06 -9.43
CA HIS A 231 47.07 -47.31 -9.15
C HIS A 231 47.72 -47.90 -10.40
#